data_AF-A0A953QAC8-F1
#
_entry.id   AF-A0A953QAC8-F1
#
_cell.length_a   1.000
_cell.length_b   1.000
_cell.length_c   1.000
_cell.angle_alpha   90.00
_cell.angle_beta   90.00
_cell.angle_gamma   90.00
#
_symmetry.space_group_name_H-M   'P 1'
#
loop_
_entity.id
_entity.type
_entity.pdbx_description
1 polymer ?
#
loop_
_entity_poly.entity_id
_entity_poly.type
_entity_poly.pdbx_seq_one_letter_code
_entity_poly.pdbx_strand_id
1 'polypeptide(L)'
;MERAGHPPGTILQAASGFSGAMLQLGNASSPCCTAVSVENLVLDGHGRSGVNGILNTTAQDFSYVDHVSLYQILGTGLSISATNSGPYTNINFDTGSYTAASSTVCASISGTTGTRGFRGLTCTGETANANAAILLDSSNNTIEDVRIAGFADGIRIGGSADAHSNVLVNIVGDTDPRVTSPPIYTVRIRNTHNVSDVTVIGVSNSSVSGTYSIYDEVTGTHLQDGTVGMYALGGAKNNGHALFTTSPNAPTWASGNGVPTGTCLKGSLYSCSGTSTSCNPGGGGKALWGCPSSSGWVAIK
;
A
#
# COMPACT_ATOMS: atom_id res chain seq x y z
N MET A 1 24.95 22.18 5.84
CA MET A 1 23.60 22.78 5.84
C MET A 1 22.67 21.74 6.43
N GLU A 2 22.40 21.86 7.73
CA GLU A 2 21.53 20.95 8.48
C GLU A 2 20.11 21.10 7.93
N ARG A 3 19.62 20.10 7.17
CA ARG A 3 18.31 20.18 6.51
C ARG A 3 17.22 19.87 7.53
N ALA A 4 16.29 20.81 7.71
CA ALA A 4 15.11 20.70 8.56
C ALA A 4 14.36 19.38 8.31
N GLY A 5 14.14 18.60 9.37
CA GLY A 5 13.40 17.34 9.34
C GLY A 5 14.21 16.07 9.65
N HIS A 6 15.53 16.16 9.80
CA HIS A 6 16.33 15.02 10.26
C HIS A 6 16.41 15.01 11.78
N PRO A 7 16.06 13.92 12.47
CA PRO A 7 16.38 13.79 13.89
C PRO A 7 17.91 13.85 14.06
N PRO A 8 18.43 14.49 15.11
CA PRO A 8 19.86 14.45 15.42
C PRO A 8 20.29 13.00 15.59
N GLY A 9 21.24 12.53 14.76
CA GLY A 9 21.61 11.12 14.71
C GLY A 9 22.95 10.88 14.03
N THR A 10 23.47 9.66 14.20
CA THR A 10 24.69 9.21 13.51
C THR A 10 24.40 9.09 12.01
N ILE A 11 25.33 9.57 11.18
CA ILE A 11 25.28 9.39 9.73
C ILE A 11 26.29 8.31 9.35
N LEU A 12 25.81 7.22 8.75
CA LEU A 12 26.65 6.26 8.05
C LEU A 12 26.55 6.54 6.55
N GLN A 13 27.67 6.79 5.91
CA GLN A 13 27.71 7.15 4.50
C GLN A 13 28.44 6.06 3.70
N ALA A 14 27.88 5.68 2.55
CA ALA A 14 28.49 4.71 1.65
C ALA A 14 29.79 5.26 1.05
N ALA A 15 30.89 4.55 1.29
CA ALA A 15 32.20 4.89 0.76
C ALA A 15 32.30 4.71 -0.76
N SER A 16 33.40 5.19 -1.35
CA SER A 16 33.65 4.97 -2.77
C SER A 16 33.80 3.50 -3.12
N GLY A 17 33.08 3.05 -4.15
CA GLY A 17 33.06 1.66 -4.60
C GLY A 17 32.16 0.73 -3.78
N PHE A 18 31.46 1.23 -2.75
CA PHE A 18 30.53 0.41 -1.98
C PHE A 18 29.33 -0.05 -2.82
N SER A 19 28.89 -1.30 -2.60
CA SER A 19 27.68 -1.89 -3.18
C SER A 19 27.06 -2.88 -2.18
N GLY A 20 25.76 -3.13 -2.31
CA GLY A 20 25.02 -4.00 -1.39
C GLY A 20 24.38 -3.23 -0.24
N ALA A 21 23.96 -3.94 0.82
CA ALA A 21 23.26 -3.37 1.96
C ALA A 21 24.23 -2.68 2.93
N MET A 22 23.92 -1.44 3.30
CA MET A 22 24.68 -0.67 4.30
C MET A 22 24.55 -1.28 5.69
N LEU A 23 23.38 -1.83 6.02
CA LEU A 23 23.15 -2.61 7.24
C LEU A 23 22.45 -3.92 6.91
N GLN A 24 22.87 -4.99 7.59
CA GLN A 24 22.24 -6.29 7.49
C GLN A 24 21.87 -6.80 8.89
N LEU A 25 20.58 -7.03 9.12
CA LEU A 25 20.04 -7.59 10.36
C LEU A 25 20.04 -9.12 10.23
N GLY A 26 21.05 -9.73 10.83
CA GLY A 26 21.27 -11.17 10.76
C GLY A 26 21.88 -11.61 9.42
N ASN A 27 22.80 -12.58 9.47
CA ASN A 27 23.46 -13.12 8.27
C ASN A 27 23.60 -14.65 8.35
N ALA A 28 22.67 -15.31 9.02
CA ALA A 28 22.68 -16.75 9.07
C ALA A 28 21.93 -17.34 7.87
N SER A 29 22.27 -18.59 7.54
CA SER A 29 21.52 -19.40 6.59
C SER A 29 20.16 -19.87 7.13
N SER A 30 19.86 -19.59 8.41
CA SER A 30 18.62 -19.93 9.08
C SER A 30 18.21 -18.80 10.03
N PRO A 31 16.92 -18.68 10.38
CA PRO A 31 16.50 -17.68 11.36
C PRO A 31 17.18 -17.93 12.70
N CYS A 32 18.02 -16.99 13.13
CA CYS A 32 18.84 -17.17 14.33
C CYS A 32 18.95 -15.92 15.21
N CYS A 33 18.49 -14.77 14.72
CA CYS A 33 18.63 -13.50 15.40
C CYS A 33 17.27 -13.03 15.90
N THR A 34 17.22 -12.60 17.14
CA THR A 34 16.07 -11.95 17.77
C THR A 34 16.54 -10.68 18.46
N ALA A 35 15.63 -9.73 18.70
CA ALA A 35 15.93 -8.48 19.39
C ALA A 35 17.05 -7.65 18.72
N VAL A 36 17.15 -7.69 17.38
CA VAL A 36 18.06 -6.82 16.63
C VAL A 36 17.32 -5.54 16.25
N SER A 37 17.75 -4.40 16.80
CA SER A 37 17.15 -3.10 16.49
C SER A 37 18.12 -2.18 15.74
N VAL A 38 17.57 -1.31 14.89
CA VAL A 38 18.28 -0.17 14.30
C VAL A 38 17.45 1.07 14.57
N GLU A 39 18.04 2.07 15.24
CA GLU A 39 17.33 3.25 15.71
C GLU A 39 18.14 4.53 15.51
N ASN A 40 17.45 5.65 15.27
CA ASN A 40 18.02 7.01 15.29
C ASN A 40 19.25 7.19 14.39
N LEU A 41 19.14 6.72 13.14
CA LEU A 41 20.25 6.63 12.21
C LEU A 41 19.91 7.23 10.85
N VAL A 42 20.91 7.85 10.21
CA VAL A 42 20.86 8.20 8.80
C VAL A 42 21.79 7.30 8.02
N LEU A 43 21.25 6.58 7.04
CA LEU A 43 22.02 5.86 6.04
C LEU A 43 22.05 6.69 4.75
N ASP A 44 23.23 7.17 4.37
CA ASP A 44 23.45 7.95 3.16
C ASP A 44 24.13 7.11 2.08
N GLY A 45 23.38 6.75 1.05
CA GLY A 45 23.88 5.98 -0.10
C GLY A 45 24.77 6.80 -1.04
N HIS A 46 24.85 8.12 -0.86
CA HIS A 46 25.63 9.05 -1.68
C HIS A 46 25.32 8.96 -3.19
N GLY A 47 24.06 8.65 -3.53
CA GLY A 47 23.56 8.58 -4.90
C GLY A 47 24.20 7.48 -5.73
N ARG A 48 24.67 6.41 -5.07
CA ARG A 48 25.37 5.30 -5.73
C ARG A 48 24.39 4.21 -6.15
N SER A 49 24.49 3.80 -7.41
CA SER A 49 23.74 2.65 -7.92
C SER A 49 24.14 1.35 -7.19
N GLY A 50 23.15 0.50 -6.91
CA GLY A 50 23.37 -0.80 -6.27
C GLY A 50 23.64 -0.75 -4.76
N VAL A 51 23.57 0.44 -4.14
CA VAL A 51 23.58 0.57 -2.68
C VAL A 51 22.17 0.41 -2.14
N ASN A 52 22.00 -0.51 -1.21
CA ASN A 52 20.77 -0.75 -0.47
C ASN A 52 20.93 -0.21 0.96
N GLY A 53 19.83 0.17 1.62
CA GLY A 53 19.86 0.63 2.99
C GLY A 53 19.98 -0.54 3.97
N ILE A 54 18.84 -1.01 4.46
CA ILE A 54 18.72 -2.05 5.48
C ILE A 54 18.20 -3.33 4.84
N LEU A 55 18.87 -4.44 5.10
CA LEU A 55 18.45 -5.78 4.73
C LEU A 55 18.15 -6.60 6.00
N ASN A 56 16.94 -7.12 6.15
CA ASN A 56 16.59 -8.08 7.20
C ASN A 56 16.08 -9.39 6.58
N THR A 57 16.97 -10.38 6.51
CA THR A 57 16.64 -11.72 5.99
C THR A 57 16.35 -12.74 7.08
N THR A 58 16.84 -12.53 8.30
CA THR A 58 16.84 -13.58 9.35
C THR A 58 16.58 -13.10 10.77
N ALA A 59 16.54 -11.79 11.03
CA ALA A 59 16.24 -11.26 12.36
C ALA A 59 14.72 -11.20 12.59
N GLN A 60 14.23 -12.07 13.46
CA GLN A 60 12.81 -12.33 13.70
C GLN A 60 12.30 -11.55 14.93
N ASP A 61 11.74 -12.26 15.91
CA ASP A 61 11.04 -11.71 17.06
C ASP A 61 11.80 -10.57 17.74
N PHE A 62 11.06 -9.52 18.08
CA PHE A 62 11.56 -8.29 18.70
C PHE A 62 12.62 -7.53 17.89
N SER A 63 12.87 -7.91 16.64
CA SER A 63 13.78 -7.16 15.76
C SER A 63 13.01 -6.09 15.00
N TYR A 64 13.49 -4.85 14.99
CA TYR A 64 12.76 -3.72 14.45
C TYR A 64 13.68 -2.65 13.87
N VAL A 65 13.08 -1.70 13.14
CA VAL A 65 13.76 -0.48 12.67
C VAL A 65 12.87 0.69 13.04
N ASP A 66 13.42 1.71 13.71
CA ASP A 66 12.65 2.87 14.14
C ASP A 66 13.43 4.19 13.96
N HIS A 67 12.77 5.25 13.51
CA HIS A 67 13.38 6.57 13.32
C HIS A 67 14.66 6.54 12.46
N VAL A 68 14.57 5.94 11.27
CA VAL A 68 15.70 5.84 10.33
C VAL A 68 15.44 6.66 9.07
N SER A 69 16.43 7.45 8.66
CA SER A 69 16.44 8.10 7.35
C SER A 69 17.33 7.33 6.38
N LEU A 70 16.76 6.95 5.24
CA LEU A 70 17.40 6.28 4.11
C LEU A 70 17.55 7.31 2.99
N TYR A 71 18.71 7.95 2.93
CA TYR A 71 18.98 9.09 2.07
C TYR A 71 19.88 8.72 0.89
N GLN A 72 19.54 9.21 -0.31
CA GLN A 72 20.30 8.97 -1.55
C GLN A 72 20.59 7.49 -1.84
N ILE A 73 19.67 6.61 -1.45
CA ILE A 73 19.75 5.17 -1.70
C ILE A 73 19.13 4.89 -3.08
N LEU A 74 19.92 4.40 -4.03
CA LEU A 74 19.45 4.08 -5.39
C LEU A 74 19.18 2.59 -5.62
N GLY A 75 19.28 1.76 -4.59
CA GLY A 75 18.82 0.37 -4.56
C GLY A 75 17.49 0.22 -3.80
N THR A 76 17.40 -0.80 -2.95
CA THR A 76 16.27 -0.96 -2.02
C THR A 76 16.59 -0.29 -0.67
N GLY A 77 15.73 0.62 -0.22
CA GLY A 77 15.86 1.27 1.09
C GLY A 77 15.78 0.26 2.24
N LEU A 78 14.67 -0.46 2.32
CA LEU A 78 14.44 -1.51 3.32
C LEU A 78 13.97 -2.80 2.65
N SER A 79 14.73 -3.88 2.78
CA SER A 79 14.41 -5.20 2.22
C SER A 79 14.16 -6.19 3.35
N ILE A 80 12.98 -6.81 3.36
CA ILE A 80 12.53 -7.69 4.43
C ILE A 80 12.11 -9.04 3.85
N SER A 81 12.74 -10.10 4.34
CA SER A 81 12.31 -11.49 4.12
C SER A 81 12.32 -12.33 5.40
N ALA A 82 12.63 -11.73 6.55
CA ALA A 82 12.43 -12.38 7.85
C ALA A 82 10.94 -12.50 8.20
N THR A 83 10.57 -13.57 8.90
CA THR A 83 9.23 -13.75 9.48
C THR A 83 9.19 -13.18 10.90
N ASN A 84 8.00 -12.77 11.37
CA ASN A 84 7.74 -12.22 12.71
C ASN A 84 8.58 -11.00 13.10
N SER A 85 9.25 -10.38 12.12
CA SER A 85 10.07 -9.19 12.30
C SER A 85 9.24 -7.91 12.24
N GLY A 86 9.83 -6.81 12.69
CA GLY A 86 9.19 -5.51 12.84
C GLY A 86 8.64 -5.29 14.26
N PRO A 87 7.86 -4.21 14.46
CA PRO A 87 7.38 -3.29 13.43
C PRO A 87 8.49 -2.45 12.81
N TYR A 88 8.29 -1.95 11.60
CA TYR A 88 9.23 -1.05 10.93
C TYR A 88 8.60 0.34 10.89
N THR A 89 9.12 1.25 11.71
CA THR A 89 8.41 2.48 12.09
C THR A 89 9.20 3.76 11.82
N ASN A 90 8.50 4.85 11.51
CA ASN A 90 9.07 6.19 11.38
C ASN A 90 10.29 6.23 10.43
N ILE A 91 10.12 5.64 9.24
CA ILE A 91 11.19 5.53 8.24
C ILE A 91 10.98 6.59 7.18
N ASN A 92 12.04 7.34 6.86
CA ASN A 92 12.02 8.33 5.79
C ASN A 92 13.00 7.91 4.69
N PHE A 93 12.48 7.60 3.50
CA PHE A 93 13.27 7.32 2.32
C PHE A 93 13.21 8.51 1.35
N ASP A 94 14.36 8.98 0.93
CA ASP A 94 14.50 10.13 0.03
C ASP A 94 15.70 9.88 -0.89
N THR A 95 15.46 9.92 -2.19
CA THR A 95 16.47 9.64 -3.24
C THR A 95 17.45 10.82 -3.44
N GLY A 96 17.24 11.94 -2.75
CA GLY A 96 18.14 13.06 -2.58
C GLY A 96 18.46 13.80 -3.87
N SER A 97 17.44 13.97 -4.72
CA SER A 97 17.51 14.58 -6.04
C SER A 97 18.30 13.80 -7.09
N TYR A 98 18.70 12.56 -6.78
CA TYR A 98 19.28 11.67 -7.77
C TYR A 98 18.18 11.04 -8.63
N THR A 99 18.53 10.64 -9.85
CA THR A 99 17.62 9.91 -10.70
C THR A 99 17.56 8.46 -10.24
N ALA A 100 16.43 8.06 -9.65
CA ALA A 100 16.16 6.69 -9.26
C ALA A 100 16.22 5.75 -10.48
N ALA A 101 16.78 4.56 -10.29
CA ALA A 101 16.70 3.49 -11.27
C ALA A 101 15.30 2.83 -11.21
N SER A 102 14.91 2.09 -12.24
CA SER A 102 13.64 1.36 -12.23
C SER A 102 13.56 0.26 -11.16
N SER A 103 14.72 -0.17 -10.66
CA SER A 103 14.88 -1.10 -9.54
C SER A 103 14.96 -0.42 -8.17
N THR A 104 14.95 0.91 -8.10
CA THR A 104 14.96 1.62 -6.82
C THR A 104 13.60 1.44 -6.14
N VAL A 105 13.64 1.02 -4.88
CA VAL A 105 12.44 0.70 -4.09
C VAL A 105 12.64 1.27 -2.68
N CYS A 106 11.62 1.93 -2.13
CA CYS A 106 11.68 2.44 -0.77
C CYS A 106 11.66 1.28 0.25
N ALA A 107 10.68 0.38 0.13
CA ALA A 107 10.57 -0.81 0.97
C ALA A 107 10.08 -2.04 0.21
N SER A 108 10.54 -3.23 0.60
CA SER A 108 10.11 -4.50 0.02
C SER A 108 9.90 -5.54 1.11
N ILE A 109 8.73 -6.18 1.10
CA ILE A 109 8.42 -7.36 1.90
C ILE A 109 8.20 -8.52 0.93
N SER A 110 9.07 -9.53 0.99
CA SER A 110 9.03 -10.67 0.07
C SER A 110 9.50 -11.96 0.73
N GLY A 111 9.03 -13.11 0.25
CA GLY A 111 9.55 -14.42 0.67
C GLY A 111 9.29 -14.77 2.14
N THR A 112 8.37 -14.07 2.79
CA THR A 112 8.02 -14.24 4.21
C THR A 112 6.50 -14.38 4.38
N THR A 113 6.08 -15.03 5.45
CA THR A 113 4.66 -15.13 5.85
C THR A 113 4.51 -14.43 7.20
N GLY A 114 4.02 -13.19 7.18
CA GLY A 114 3.80 -12.39 8.38
C GLY A 114 5.04 -11.64 8.85
N THR A 115 5.04 -10.33 8.60
CA THR A 115 5.81 -9.35 9.36
C THR A 115 4.84 -8.55 10.23
N ARG A 116 5.37 -7.73 11.15
CA ARG A 116 4.55 -6.73 11.87
C ARG A 116 4.29 -5.48 11.03
N GLY A 117 4.79 -5.45 9.80
CA GLY A 117 4.47 -4.44 8.81
C GLY A 117 5.13 -3.07 9.01
N PHE A 118 4.61 -2.06 8.31
CA PHE A 118 5.11 -0.68 8.33
C PHE A 118 4.16 0.24 9.09
N ARG A 119 4.73 1.22 9.80
CA ARG A 119 3.95 2.35 10.33
C ARG A 119 4.72 3.67 10.23
N GLY A 120 4.15 4.68 9.60
CA GLY A 120 4.83 5.99 9.49
C GLY A 120 6.00 5.93 8.51
N LEU A 121 5.74 5.49 7.28
CA LEU A 121 6.74 5.38 6.22
C LEU A 121 6.55 6.51 5.21
N THR A 122 7.59 7.30 4.96
CA THR A 122 7.59 8.30 3.88
C THR A 122 8.56 7.86 2.79
N CYS A 123 8.08 7.77 1.55
CA CYS A 123 8.88 7.42 0.39
C CYS A 123 8.86 8.56 -0.63
N THR A 124 10.02 9.18 -0.87
CA THR A 124 10.19 10.27 -1.84
C THR A 124 11.18 9.87 -2.92
N GLY A 125 10.68 9.68 -4.13
CA GLY A 125 11.47 9.66 -5.35
C GLY A 125 11.33 11.01 -6.07
N GLU A 126 12.41 11.51 -6.67
CA GLU A 126 12.38 12.79 -7.40
C GLU A 126 12.10 12.61 -8.88
N THR A 127 12.21 11.38 -9.38
CA THR A 127 11.88 11.01 -10.75
C THR A 127 10.96 9.79 -10.75
N ALA A 128 9.91 9.82 -11.57
CA ALA A 128 8.99 8.68 -11.74
C ALA A 128 9.60 7.50 -12.53
N ASN A 129 10.92 7.32 -12.46
CA ASN A 129 11.63 6.22 -13.11
C ASN A 129 11.55 4.94 -12.29
N ALA A 130 11.39 5.05 -10.96
CA ALA A 130 11.22 3.91 -10.07
C ALA A 130 9.81 3.30 -10.22
N ASN A 131 9.76 1.98 -10.39
CA ASN A 131 8.53 1.28 -10.73
C ASN A 131 7.52 1.21 -9.58
N ALA A 132 8.00 1.07 -8.35
CA ALA A 132 7.14 0.96 -7.16
C ALA A 132 7.87 1.51 -5.93
N ALA A 133 7.17 2.24 -5.06
CA ALA A 133 7.75 2.64 -3.78
C ALA A 133 7.81 1.45 -2.82
N ILE A 134 6.71 0.71 -2.71
CA ILE A 134 6.58 -0.45 -1.83
C ILE A 134 6.23 -1.68 -2.66
N LEU A 135 7.04 -2.72 -2.53
CA LEU A 135 6.73 -4.06 -3.04
C LEU A 135 6.17 -4.91 -1.90
N LEU A 136 4.90 -5.32 -2.01
CA LEU A 136 4.22 -6.20 -1.07
C LEU A 136 3.97 -7.55 -1.74
N ASP A 137 5.00 -8.39 -1.72
CA ASP A 137 5.04 -9.74 -2.31
C ASP A 137 5.04 -10.78 -1.18
N SER A 138 4.16 -10.57 -0.20
CA SER A 138 4.03 -11.36 1.03
C SER A 138 2.62 -11.21 1.60
N SER A 139 2.27 -12.12 2.50
CA SER A 139 0.95 -12.23 3.12
C SER A 139 0.98 -11.93 4.62
N ASN A 140 -0.17 -11.55 5.19
CA ASN A 140 -0.36 -11.25 6.62
C ASN A 140 0.43 -10.02 7.11
N ASN A 141 0.45 -8.93 6.34
CA ASN A 141 1.11 -7.69 6.71
C ASN A 141 0.12 -6.56 6.96
N THR A 142 0.51 -5.60 7.81
CA THR A 142 -0.21 -4.34 8.02
C THR A 142 0.68 -3.17 7.58
N ILE A 143 0.15 -2.30 6.73
CA ILE A 143 0.88 -1.12 6.24
C ILE A 143 0.08 0.11 6.61
N GLU A 144 0.61 0.94 7.51
CA GLU A 144 -0.12 2.06 8.11
C GLU A 144 0.65 3.38 7.95
N ASP A 145 -0.09 4.48 7.77
CA ASP A 145 0.44 5.85 7.77
C ASP A 145 1.60 6.02 6.77
N VAL A 146 1.31 5.80 5.49
CA VAL A 146 2.32 5.86 4.44
C VAL A 146 2.10 7.05 3.52
N ARG A 147 3.15 7.83 3.27
CA ARG A 147 3.16 8.90 2.27
C ARG A 147 4.12 8.57 1.14
N ILE A 148 3.68 8.67 -0.10
CA ILE A 148 4.46 8.30 -1.28
C ILE A 148 4.43 9.41 -2.33
N ALA A 149 5.60 9.77 -2.86
CA ALA A 149 5.74 10.68 -3.98
C ALA A 149 6.82 10.19 -4.96
N GLY A 150 6.57 10.31 -6.26
CA GLY A 150 7.58 10.11 -7.32
C GLY A 150 7.92 8.67 -7.67
N PHE A 151 6.94 7.78 -7.63
CA PHE A 151 7.05 6.39 -8.08
C PHE A 151 5.89 6.07 -9.03
N ALA A 152 6.06 5.18 -10.01
CA ALA A 152 4.94 4.83 -10.90
C ALA A 152 3.79 4.17 -10.13
N ASP A 153 4.11 3.17 -9.30
CA ASP A 153 3.20 2.59 -8.33
C ASP A 153 3.59 3.04 -6.92
N GLY A 154 2.62 3.38 -6.08
CA GLY A 154 2.85 3.60 -4.65
C GLY A 154 3.13 2.27 -3.96
N ILE A 155 2.08 1.49 -3.75
CA ILE A 155 2.18 0.13 -3.21
C ILE A 155 1.78 -0.85 -4.31
N ARG A 156 2.70 -1.71 -4.73
CA ARG A 156 2.44 -2.82 -5.66
C ARG A 156 2.28 -4.11 -4.86
N ILE A 157 1.10 -4.72 -4.96
CA ILE A 157 0.74 -5.95 -4.25
C ILE A 157 0.73 -7.11 -5.23
N GLY A 158 1.46 -8.19 -4.91
CA GLY A 158 1.48 -9.43 -5.69
C GLY A 158 2.16 -9.33 -7.05
N GLY A 159 3.13 -8.43 -7.18
CA GLY A 159 3.90 -8.25 -8.41
C GLY A 159 4.82 -9.43 -8.72
N SER A 160 5.37 -10.06 -7.68
CA SER A 160 6.42 -11.10 -7.80
C SER A 160 6.14 -12.37 -7.02
N ALA A 161 5.14 -12.38 -6.12
CA ALA A 161 4.71 -13.55 -5.36
C ALA A 161 3.25 -13.41 -4.92
N ASP A 162 2.66 -14.48 -4.39
CA ASP A 162 1.32 -14.42 -3.80
C ASP A 162 1.29 -13.48 -2.59
N ALA A 163 0.20 -12.71 -2.47
CA ALA A 163 0.02 -11.73 -1.41
C ALA A 163 -1.42 -11.72 -0.94
N HIS A 164 -1.69 -12.26 0.25
CA HIS A 164 -3.03 -12.34 0.81
C HIS A 164 -3.11 -11.85 2.26
N SER A 165 -4.33 -11.57 2.73
CA SER A 165 -4.58 -11.16 4.12
C SER A 165 -3.77 -9.93 4.53
N ASN A 166 -3.67 -8.95 3.63
CA ASN A 166 -2.93 -7.71 3.87
C ASN A 166 -3.91 -6.56 4.20
N VAL A 167 -3.53 -5.73 5.16
CA VAL A 167 -4.31 -4.55 5.57
C VAL A 167 -3.49 -3.29 5.36
N LEU A 168 -4.02 -2.36 4.58
CA LEU A 168 -3.41 -1.06 4.28
C LEU A 168 -4.29 0.02 4.93
N VAL A 169 -3.70 0.95 5.65
CA VAL A 169 -4.41 2.02 6.38
C VAL A 169 -3.72 3.35 6.14
N ASN A 170 -4.50 4.38 5.80
CA ASN A 170 -4.02 5.76 5.64
C ASN A 170 -2.84 5.88 4.66
N ILE A 171 -3.09 5.52 3.40
CA ILE A 171 -2.08 5.57 2.32
C ILE A 171 -2.30 6.83 1.49
N VAL A 172 -1.30 7.71 1.49
CA VAL A 172 -1.34 8.99 0.78
C VAL A 172 -0.39 8.94 -0.41
N GLY A 173 -0.95 8.97 -1.61
CA GLY A 173 -0.21 9.27 -2.84
C GLY A 173 -0.19 10.78 -3.07
N ASP A 174 0.99 11.40 -2.98
CA ASP A 174 1.14 12.85 -3.02
C ASP A 174 1.85 13.34 -4.30
N THR A 175 1.51 14.56 -4.70
CA THR A 175 2.32 15.43 -5.55
C THR A 175 3.19 16.30 -4.65
N ASP A 176 4.29 15.75 -4.10
CA ASP A 176 5.29 16.63 -3.50
C ASP A 176 5.68 17.68 -4.57
N PRO A 177 5.62 19.00 -4.29
CA PRO A 177 5.86 20.02 -5.31
C PRO A 177 7.28 19.99 -5.88
N ARG A 178 8.21 19.28 -5.22
CA ARG A 178 9.57 19.01 -5.73
C ARG A 178 9.58 17.89 -6.78
N VAL A 179 8.53 17.08 -6.80
CA VAL A 179 8.39 15.89 -7.63
C VAL A 179 7.46 16.23 -8.78
N THR A 180 7.99 16.21 -9.99
CA THR A 180 7.26 16.60 -11.21
C THR A 180 6.30 15.53 -11.72
N SER A 181 6.17 14.39 -11.03
CA SER A 181 5.26 13.31 -11.42
C SER A 181 4.62 12.64 -10.20
N PRO A 182 3.29 12.75 -10.03
CA PRO A 182 2.56 12.03 -8.98
C PRO A 182 2.73 10.52 -9.12
N PRO A 183 2.44 9.75 -8.05
CA PRO A 183 2.20 8.33 -8.23
C PRO A 183 1.04 8.10 -9.19
N ILE A 184 1.30 7.29 -10.22
CA ILE A 184 0.29 6.96 -11.23
C ILE A 184 -0.77 6.05 -10.59
N TYR A 185 -0.37 5.16 -9.67
CA TYR A 185 -1.28 4.29 -8.94
C TYR A 185 -0.92 4.26 -7.44
N THR A 186 -1.72 4.85 -6.54
CA THR A 186 -1.39 4.85 -5.10
C THR A 186 -1.32 3.44 -4.55
N VAL A 187 -2.33 2.61 -4.84
CA VAL A 187 -2.31 1.17 -4.58
C VAL A 187 -2.58 0.44 -5.89
N ARG A 188 -1.70 -0.49 -6.26
CA ARG A 188 -1.84 -1.36 -7.43
C ARG A 188 -1.87 -2.81 -7.00
N ILE A 189 -2.98 -3.49 -7.26
CA ILE A 189 -3.16 -4.91 -7.02
C ILE A 189 -2.93 -5.63 -8.36
N ARG A 190 -1.93 -6.50 -8.41
CA ARG A 190 -1.53 -7.19 -9.64
C ARG A 190 -2.26 -8.52 -9.76
N ASN A 191 -2.52 -8.96 -10.98
CA ASN A 191 -3.09 -10.27 -11.29
C ASN A 191 -2.05 -11.32 -11.74
N THR A 192 -0.77 -10.98 -11.65
CA THR A 192 0.35 -11.86 -12.00
C THR A 192 0.49 -13.03 -11.03
N HIS A 193 0.06 -12.85 -9.79
CA HIS A 193 0.08 -13.85 -8.72
C HIS A 193 -1.27 -13.84 -7.99
N ASN A 194 -1.49 -14.82 -7.11
CA ASN A 194 -2.73 -14.87 -6.35
C ASN A 194 -2.74 -13.75 -5.29
N VAL A 195 -3.62 -12.77 -5.50
CA VAL A 195 -3.89 -11.70 -4.54
C VAL A 195 -5.34 -11.77 -4.07
N SER A 196 -5.53 -11.83 -2.76
CA SER A 196 -6.85 -11.98 -2.13
C SER A 196 -6.84 -11.45 -0.70
N ASP A 197 -8.02 -11.22 -0.14
CA ASP A 197 -8.19 -10.77 1.25
C ASP A 197 -7.35 -9.51 1.55
N VAL A 198 -7.39 -8.55 0.65
CA VAL A 198 -6.73 -7.24 0.78
C VAL A 198 -7.75 -6.22 1.23
N THR A 199 -7.48 -5.55 2.35
CA THR A 199 -8.30 -4.43 2.81
C THR A 199 -7.48 -3.15 2.79
N VAL A 200 -8.01 -2.10 2.16
CA VAL A 200 -7.44 -0.77 2.10
C VAL A 200 -8.42 0.19 2.79
N ILE A 201 -7.97 0.91 3.81
CA ILE A 201 -8.78 1.84 4.60
C ILE A 201 -8.14 3.22 4.51
N GLY A 202 -8.82 4.18 3.91
CA GLY A 202 -8.29 5.52 3.70
C GLY A 202 -7.11 5.52 2.74
N VAL A 203 -7.40 5.62 1.44
CA VAL A 203 -6.39 5.92 0.43
C VAL A 203 -6.72 7.25 -0.23
N SER A 204 -5.70 8.07 -0.46
CA SER A 204 -5.84 9.32 -1.20
C SER A 204 -4.84 9.40 -2.35
N ASN A 205 -5.23 10.14 -3.38
CA ASN A 205 -4.35 10.53 -4.48
C ASN A 205 -4.61 12.00 -4.81
N SER A 206 -3.59 12.68 -5.31
CA SER A 206 -3.59 14.05 -5.83
C SER A 206 -4.67 14.39 -6.89
N SER A 207 -5.51 13.42 -7.31
CA SER A 207 -6.63 13.59 -8.24
C SER A 207 -6.20 14.11 -9.63
N VAL A 208 -4.95 13.88 -10.02
CA VAL A 208 -4.46 14.24 -11.36
C VAL A 208 -5.02 13.26 -12.38
N SER A 209 -5.43 13.77 -13.56
CA SER A 209 -5.95 12.92 -14.64
C SER A 209 -4.95 11.82 -15.02
N GLY A 210 -5.44 10.60 -15.21
CA GLY A 210 -4.61 9.43 -15.53
C GLY A 210 -3.97 8.76 -14.30
N THR A 211 -4.24 9.26 -13.09
CA THR A 211 -3.83 8.61 -11.84
C THR A 211 -5.00 7.85 -11.20
N TYR A 212 -4.69 6.83 -10.40
CA TYR A 212 -5.67 6.02 -9.69
C TYR A 212 -5.32 5.94 -8.21
N SER A 213 -6.31 6.04 -7.34
CA SER A 213 -6.15 5.71 -5.92
C SER A 213 -6.03 4.20 -5.74
N ILE A 214 -6.82 3.43 -6.48
CA ILE A 214 -6.75 1.96 -6.50
C ILE A 214 -6.80 1.47 -7.94
N TYR A 215 -5.81 0.68 -8.34
CA TYR A 215 -5.75 0.00 -9.62
C TYR A 215 -5.71 -1.51 -9.40
N ASP A 216 -6.86 -2.16 -9.47
CA ASP A 216 -7.01 -3.59 -9.23
C ASP A 216 -7.14 -4.37 -10.55
N GLU A 217 -6.07 -5.08 -10.91
CA GLU A 217 -6.00 -5.93 -12.09
C GLU A 217 -6.65 -7.30 -11.88
N VAL A 218 -6.92 -7.70 -10.62
CA VAL A 218 -7.55 -8.98 -10.29
C VAL A 218 -9.03 -8.94 -10.67
N THR A 219 -9.73 -7.86 -10.32
CA THR A 219 -11.14 -7.68 -10.71
C THR A 219 -11.34 -6.78 -11.93
N GLY A 220 -10.30 -6.08 -12.38
CA GLY A 220 -10.40 -5.04 -13.42
C GLY A 220 -11.03 -3.73 -12.90
N THR A 221 -11.10 -3.55 -11.57
CA THR A 221 -11.64 -2.34 -10.95
C THR A 221 -10.57 -1.26 -10.89
N HIS A 222 -10.89 -0.07 -11.39
CA HIS A 222 -9.98 1.06 -11.36
C HIS A 222 -10.68 2.29 -10.77
N LEU A 223 -10.17 2.79 -9.65
CA LEU A 223 -10.73 3.91 -8.91
C LEU A 223 -9.84 5.14 -9.10
N GLN A 224 -10.38 6.19 -9.72
CA GLN A 224 -9.71 7.48 -9.93
C GLN A 224 -10.12 8.52 -8.89
N ASP A 225 -10.84 8.11 -7.85
CA ASP A 225 -11.30 9.02 -6.80
C ASP A 225 -10.10 9.60 -6.06
N GLY A 226 -10.16 10.90 -5.77
CA GLY A 226 -9.15 11.58 -4.95
C GLY A 226 -9.02 10.98 -3.55
N THR A 227 -10.10 10.39 -3.03
CA THR A 227 -10.10 9.64 -1.77
C THR A 227 -11.02 8.43 -1.87
N VAL A 228 -10.60 7.30 -1.30
CA VAL A 228 -11.43 6.11 -1.09
C VAL A 228 -11.35 5.75 0.39
N GLY A 229 -12.50 5.78 1.07
CA GLY A 229 -12.59 5.50 2.51
C GLY A 229 -12.32 4.04 2.85
N MET A 230 -12.87 3.10 2.07
CA MET A 230 -12.58 1.68 2.23
C MET A 230 -12.69 0.96 0.89
N TYR A 231 -11.81 -0.02 0.69
CA TYR A 231 -11.82 -0.97 -0.41
C TYR A 231 -11.41 -2.33 0.15
N ALA A 232 -12.18 -3.37 -0.13
CA ALA A 232 -11.89 -4.73 0.30
C ALA A 232 -12.05 -5.69 -0.87
N LEU A 233 -10.97 -6.42 -1.16
CA LEU A 233 -10.91 -7.53 -2.10
C LEU A 233 -10.92 -8.82 -1.29
N GLY A 234 -11.98 -9.62 -1.41
CA GLY A 234 -12.04 -10.94 -0.80
C GLY A 234 -11.41 -12.04 -1.66
N GLY A 235 -11.33 -13.25 -1.10
CA GLY A 235 -10.94 -14.46 -1.82
C GLY A 235 -11.77 -14.77 -3.07
N ALA A 236 -11.14 -15.48 -4.01
CA ALA A 236 -11.79 -15.98 -5.20
C ALA A 236 -12.86 -17.02 -4.88
N LYS A 237 -14.06 -16.87 -5.45
CA LYS A 237 -15.15 -17.85 -5.37
C LYS A 237 -15.87 -17.93 -6.71
N ASN A 238 -16.01 -19.14 -7.26
CA ASN A 238 -16.80 -19.43 -8.46
C ASN A 238 -16.57 -18.42 -9.61
N ASN A 239 -15.30 -18.21 -9.99
CA ASN A 239 -14.86 -17.33 -11.08
C ASN A 239 -14.96 -15.81 -10.82
N GLY A 240 -15.06 -15.36 -9.58
CA GLY A 240 -14.99 -13.95 -9.24
C GLY A 240 -14.44 -13.70 -7.83
N HIS A 241 -14.26 -12.44 -7.47
CA HIS A 241 -13.89 -12.01 -6.13
C HIS A 241 -15.04 -11.25 -5.49
N ALA A 242 -15.17 -11.36 -4.16
CA ALA A 242 -15.99 -10.43 -3.42
C ALA A 242 -15.30 -9.06 -3.41
N LEU A 243 -16.05 -8.01 -3.71
CA LEU A 243 -15.53 -6.65 -3.75
C LEU A 243 -16.45 -5.74 -2.94
N PHE A 244 -15.86 -4.93 -2.08
CA PHE A 244 -16.53 -3.82 -1.43
C PHE A 244 -15.70 -2.56 -1.63
N THR A 245 -16.35 -1.43 -1.91
CA THR A 245 -15.70 -0.13 -2.00
C THR A 245 -16.65 0.98 -1.60
N THR A 246 -16.12 2.06 -1.03
CA THR A 246 -16.87 3.29 -0.75
C THR A 246 -16.77 4.32 -1.87
N SER A 247 -16.16 3.98 -3.01
CA SER A 247 -16.08 4.86 -4.18
C SER A 247 -17.47 5.12 -4.76
N PRO A 248 -17.84 6.37 -5.08
CA PRO A 248 -19.08 6.69 -5.78
C PRO A 248 -19.06 6.25 -7.26
N ASN A 249 -17.89 5.94 -7.80
CA ASN A 249 -17.68 5.63 -9.22
C ASN A 249 -17.58 4.11 -9.50
N ALA A 250 -17.75 3.27 -8.48
CA ALA A 250 -17.74 1.82 -8.61
C ALA A 250 -18.92 1.18 -7.87
N PRO A 251 -19.30 -0.07 -8.22
CA PRO A 251 -20.35 -0.79 -7.50
C PRO A 251 -20.04 -0.83 -6.00
N THR A 252 -20.99 -0.33 -5.21
CA THR A 252 -20.81 -0.12 -3.77
C THR A 252 -21.97 -0.74 -2.99
N TRP A 253 -21.83 -0.84 -1.67
CA TRP A 253 -22.93 -1.19 -0.78
C TRP A 253 -23.26 0.00 0.12
N ALA A 254 -24.42 0.59 -0.10
CA ALA A 254 -24.95 1.71 0.68
C ALA A 254 -26.06 1.26 1.67
N SER A 255 -26.45 2.15 2.59
CA SER A 255 -27.61 1.93 3.46
C SER A 255 -28.45 3.19 3.63
N GLY A 256 -29.71 3.04 4.07
CA GLY A 256 -30.55 4.17 4.46
C GLY A 256 -31.97 3.75 4.88
N ASN A 257 -32.84 4.73 5.11
CA ASN A 257 -34.10 4.51 5.83
C ASN A 257 -35.35 4.35 4.93
N GLY A 258 -35.18 4.31 3.61
CA GLY A 258 -36.27 4.16 2.66
C GLY A 258 -35.86 3.38 1.41
N VAL A 259 -36.83 3.05 0.56
CA VAL A 259 -36.57 2.41 -0.73
C VAL A 259 -35.59 3.26 -1.55
N PRO A 260 -34.49 2.68 -2.07
CA PRO A 260 -33.57 3.43 -2.92
C PRO A 260 -34.27 3.80 -4.23
N THR A 261 -34.14 5.05 -4.65
CA THR A 261 -34.72 5.58 -5.90
C THR A 261 -33.60 6.01 -6.85
N GLY A 262 -33.94 6.21 -8.14
CA GLY A 262 -32.99 6.67 -9.15
C GLY A 262 -32.15 5.56 -9.80
N THR A 263 -31.10 5.97 -10.50
CA THR A 263 -30.14 5.09 -11.17
C THR A 263 -29.08 4.61 -10.19
N CYS A 264 -28.41 3.52 -10.53
CA CYS A 264 -27.36 2.91 -9.72
C CYS A 264 -26.31 2.27 -10.62
N LEU A 265 -25.12 1.99 -10.07
CA LEU A 265 -24.11 1.23 -10.80
C LEU A 265 -24.44 -0.26 -10.75
N LYS A 266 -24.32 -0.93 -11.89
CA LYS A 266 -24.57 -2.38 -11.98
C LYS A 266 -23.71 -3.11 -10.96
N GLY A 267 -24.35 -3.93 -10.12
CA GLY A 267 -23.69 -4.68 -9.04
C GLY A 267 -23.77 -4.01 -7.66
N SER A 268 -24.20 -2.75 -7.57
CA SER A 268 -24.38 -2.09 -6.27
C SER A 268 -25.44 -2.79 -5.42
N LEU A 269 -25.24 -2.76 -4.11
CA LEU A 269 -26.17 -3.23 -3.09
C LEU A 269 -26.67 -2.05 -2.23
N TYR A 270 -27.87 -2.18 -1.70
CA TYR A 270 -28.44 -1.21 -0.76
C TYR A 270 -29.22 -1.90 0.34
N SER A 271 -28.84 -1.65 1.59
CA SER A 271 -29.56 -2.13 2.76
C SER A 271 -30.49 -1.06 3.32
N CYS A 272 -31.79 -1.36 3.35
CA CYS A 272 -32.77 -0.48 3.96
C CYS A 272 -32.96 -0.83 5.44
N SER A 273 -32.60 0.09 6.32
CA SER A 273 -32.67 -0.03 7.79
C SER A 273 -33.86 0.70 8.42
N GLY A 274 -34.74 1.28 7.59
CA GLY A 274 -35.96 1.94 8.05
C GLY A 274 -37.03 0.97 8.54
N THR A 275 -38.17 1.52 8.96
CA THR A 275 -39.34 0.73 9.36
C THR A 275 -39.92 -0.08 8.20
N SER A 276 -40.71 -1.13 8.49
CA SER A 276 -41.29 -2.03 7.49
C SER A 276 -42.17 -1.34 6.44
N THR A 277 -42.68 -0.14 6.70
CA THR A 277 -43.43 0.65 5.72
C THR A 277 -42.53 1.47 4.79
N SER A 278 -41.40 1.99 5.27
CA SER A 278 -40.48 2.82 4.50
C SER A 278 -39.53 2.01 3.59
N CYS A 279 -39.19 0.79 4.01
CA CYS A 279 -38.35 -0.13 3.22
C CYS A 279 -39.13 -1.05 2.30
N ASN A 280 -40.45 -1.07 2.41
CA ASN A 280 -41.24 -2.13 1.80
C ASN A 280 -42.67 -1.64 1.46
N PRO A 281 -42.82 -0.92 0.32
CA PRO A 281 -44.10 -0.40 -0.15
C PRO A 281 -45.09 -1.50 -0.58
N GLY A 282 -44.69 -2.78 -0.59
CA GLY A 282 -45.50 -3.92 -1.03
C GLY A 282 -45.75 -5.02 0.01
N GLY A 283 -45.46 -4.81 1.30
CA GLY A 283 -45.82 -5.76 2.36
C GLY A 283 -44.94 -7.01 2.54
N GLY A 284 -43.83 -7.14 1.81
CA GLY A 284 -42.93 -8.31 1.82
C GLY A 284 -41.62 -8.23 2.64
N GLY A 285 -41.44 -7.22 3.51
CA GLY A 285 -40.28 -7.11 4.41
C GLY A 285 -38.92 -6.94 3.73
N LYS A 286 -38.87 -6.29 2.57
CA LYS A 286 -37.62 -6.16 1.79
C LYS A 286 -36.61 -5.24 2.49
N ALA A 287 -35.45 -5.78 2.85
CA ALA A 287 -34.36 -5.07 3.51
C ALA A 287 -33.13 -4.93 2.61
N LEU A 288 -33.06 -5.68 1.50
CA LEU A 288 -31.91 -5.64 0.59
C LEU A 288 -32.37 -5.42 -0.86
N TRP A 289 -31.71 -4.45 -1.50
CA TRP A 289 -31.88 -4.10 -2.90
C TRP A 289 -30.55 -4.28 -3.62
N GLY A 290 -30.60 -4.55 -4.92
CA GLY A 290 -29.42 -4.52 -5.76
C GLY A 290 -29.72 -3.94 -7.13
N CYS A 291 -28.65 -3.63 -7.84
CA CYS A 291 -28.69 -2.95 -9.12
C CYS A 291 -28.29 -3.92 -10.24
N PRO A 292 -29.23 -4.65 -10.88
CA PRO A 292 -28.88 -5.61 -11.94
C PRO A 292 -28.45 -4.93 -13.25
N SER A 293 -28.87 -3.69 -13.44
CA SER A 293 -28.60 -2.84 -14.60
C SER A 293 -28.47 -1.39 -14.14
N SER A 294 -27.86 -0.53 -14.95
CA SER A 294 -27.71 0.90 -14.63
C SER A 294 -29.02 1.70 -14.57
N SER A 295 -30.17 1.03 -14.76
CA SER A 295 -31.49 1.64 -14.90
C SER A 295 -32.31 1.70 -13.61
N GLY A 296 -31.86 1.08 -12.51
CA GLY A 296 -32.51 1.23 -11.21
C GLY A 296 -32.40 0.05 -10.26
N TRP A 297 -32.88 0.28 -9.04
CA TRP A 297 -32.83 -0.67 -7.93
C TRP A 297 -33.93 -1.73 -8.02
N VAL A 298 -33.57 -2.97 -7.69
CA VAL A 298 -34.48 -4.12 -7.62
C VAL A 298 -34.38 -4.76 -6.24
N ALA A 299 -35.52 -5.04 -5.62
CA ALA A 299 -35.56 -5.73 -4.34
C ALA A 299 -35.07 -7.17 -4.49
N ILE A 300 -34.15 -7.60 -3.62
CA ILE A 300 -33.57 -8.95 -3.61
C ILE A 300 -34.13 -9.76 -2.43
N LYS A 301 -34.19 -9.16 -1.24
CA LYS A 301 -34.62 -9.86 -0.03
C LYS A 301 -35.47 -8.97 0.85
#